data_AF-A0A7T1HIP5-F1
#
_entry.id   AF-A0A7T1HIP5-F1
#
_cell.length_a   1.000
_cell.length_b   1.000
_cell.length_c   1.000
_cell.angle_alpha   90.00
_cell.angle_beta   90.00
_cell.angle_gamma   90.00
#
_symmetry.space_group_name_H-M   'P 1'
#
loop_
_entity.id
_entity.type
_entity.pdbx_description
1 polymer ?
#
loop_
_entity_poly.entity_id
_entity_poly.type
_entity_poly.pdbx_seq_one_letter_code
_entity_poly.pdbx_strand_id
1 'polypeptide(L)'
;MTPFPDYPTPADEEERLRSLERTLLLDTESDADLDRITTLASETLDTPIALISLVDRERQWFLSRVGLEASQTPRSMAFCAHAITQCSTLVVPDALDDPRFNTNPLVVSEPKIRFYAGAQLRPQDGQALGTLCVIDRAPRQFSPRQLHWLQLFSEQVSREIELRQRLARCPITGFFRRSAFEMLCQKEFERAWASLMEPTRAPMPLLSITTVWPKSRTTAFNSGAENQLGKSSLELSGWRGSFTEMGVCKSRPLQLIV
;
A
#
# COMPACT_ATOMS: atom_id res chain seq x y z
N MET A 1 21.46 -14.77 4.35
CA MET A 1 21.67 -13.34 4.07
C MET A 1 21.49 -12.62 5.40
N THR A 2 22.53 -11.97 5.89
CA THR A 2 22.42 -11.06 7.04
C THR A 2 21.38 -10.00 6.73
N PRO A 3 20.44 -9.69 7.64
CA PRO A 3 19.50 -8.59 7.41
C PRO A 3 20.34 -7.33 7.22
N PHE A 4 20.17 -6.70 6.06
CA PHE A 4 20.67 -5.36 5.79
C PHE A 4 20.21 -4.42 6.94
N PRO A 5 21.04 -3.49 7.43
CA PRO A 5 20.81 -2.79 8.69
C PRO A 5 19.45 -2.08 8.77
N ASP A 6 19.03 -1.80 10.00
CA ASP A 6 17.80 -1.10 10.31
C ASP A 6 17.73 0.26 9.59
N TYR A 7 16.56 0.54 9.03
CA TYR A 7 16.21 1.81 8.40
C TYR A 7 15.61 2.76 9.44
N PRO A 8 15.76 4.10 9.27
CA PRO A 8 15.14 5.03 10.20
C PRO A 8 13.61 5.00 10.06
N THR A 9 12.93 5.03 11.21
CA THR A 9 11.47 5.13 11.29
C THR A 9 11.08 6.50 11.84
N PRO A 10 10.17 7.24 11.18
CA PRO A 10 9.54 8.45 11.73
C PRO A 10 8.93 8.19 13.13
N ALA A 11 8.91 9.21 13.99
CA ALA A 11 8.32 9.11 15.32
C ALA A 11 6.80 8.84 15.29
N ASP A 12 6.15 9.27 14.22
CA ASP A 12 4.72 9.19 13.91
C ASP A 12 4.41 8.12 12.84
N GLU A 13 5.23 7.06 12.77
CA GLU A 13 5.11 6.01 11.74
C GLU A 13 3.71 5.39 11.63
N GLU A 14 3.02 5.14 12.75
CA GLU A 14 1.66 4.59 12.72
C GLU A 14 0.65 5.57 12.12
N GLU A 15 0.83 6.87 12.32
CA GLU A 15 -0.02 7.88 11.69
C GLU A 15 0.26 7.99 10.19
N ARG A 16 1.56 7.94 9.80
CA ARG A 16 1.99 7.90 8.41
C ARG A 16 1.43 6.68 7.68
N LEU A 17 1.50 5.49 8.28
CA LEU A 17 0.94 4.26 7.71
C LEU A 17 -0.58 4.35 7.55
N ARG A 18 -1.31 4.85 8.55
CA ARG A 18 -2.77 5.09 8.40
C ARG A 18 -3.08 6.09 7.29
N SER A 19 -2.26 7.14 7.14
CA SER A 19 -2.40 8.11 6.06
C SER A 19 -2.17 7.46 4.68
N LEU A 20 -1.16 6.61 4.58
CA LEU A 20 -0.87 5.82 3.38
C LEU A 20 -2.00 4.85 3.05
N GLU A 21 -2.53 4.10 4.01
CA GLU A 21 -3.65 3.19 3.81
C GLU A 21 -4.89 3.92 3.28
N ARG A 22 -5.17 5.13 3.78
CA ARG A 22 -6.28 5.98 3.32
C ARG A 22 -6.15 6.43 1.86
N THR A 23 -4.97 6.35 1.25
CA THR A 23 -4.78 6.62 -0.19
C THR A 23 -5.45 5.57 -1.07
N LEU A 24 -5.56 4.32 -0.60
CA LEU A 24 -5.95 3.15 -1.39
C LEU A 24 -5.01 2.82 -2.56
N LEU A 25 -3.81 3.42 -2.63
CA LEU A 25 -2.87 3.29 -3.74
C LEU A 25 -1.90 2.11 -3.61
N LEU A 26 -1.78 1.49 -2.43
CA LEU A 26 -1.00 0.26 -2.30
C LEU A 26 -1.69 -0.87 -3.06
N ASP A 27 -0.92 -1.72 -3.75
CA ASP A 27 -1.44 -2.86 -4.52
C ASP A 27 -2.47 -2.47 -5.60
N THR A 28 -2.33 -1.28 -6.20
CA THR A 28 -3.13 -0.88 -7.38
C THR A 28 -2.37 -1.14 -8.67
N GLU A 29 -3.13 -1.20 -9.77
CA GLU A 29 -2.57 -1.17 -11.12
C GLU A 29 -1.88 0.17 -11.42
N SER A 30 -1.11 0.17 -12.52
CA SER A 30 -0.43 1.36 -13.04
C SER A 30 -1.43 2.46 -13.34
N ASP A 31 -0.99 3.70 -13.14
CA ASP A 31 -1.81 4.87 -13.41
C ASP A 31 -1.18 5.75 -14.47
N ALA A 32 -1.91 5.99 -15.56
CA ALA A 32 -1.39 6.70 -16.72
C ALA A 32 -0.95 8.15 -16.41
N ASP A 33 -1.59 8.84 -15.47
CA ASP A 33 -1.21 10.21 -15.12
C ASP A 33 0.04 10.22 -14.25
N LEU A 34 0.17 9.28 -13.32
CA LEU A 34 1.40 9.10 -12.54
C LEU A 34 2.57 8.61 -13.42
N ASP A 35 2.31 7.72 -14.37
CA ASP A 35 3.30 7.20 -15.33
C ASP A 35 3.87 8.30 -16.22
N ARG A 36 3.03 9.25 -16.65
CA ARG A 36 3.50 10.45 -17.36
C ARG A 36 4.46 11.28 -16.53
N ILE A 37 4.16 11.50 -15.24
CA ILE A 37 5.05 12.28 -14.36
C ILE A 37 6.37 11.54 -14.13
N THR A 38 6.33 10.23 -13.90
CA THR A 38 7.55 9.42 -13.73
C THR A 38 8.43 9.46 -14.97
N THR A 39 7.83 9.33 -16.15
CA THR A 39 8.54 9.44 -17.44
C THR A 39 9.16 10.82 -17.62
N LEU A 40 8.39 11.88 -17.39
CA LEU A 40 8.90 13.25 -17.46
C LEU A 40 10.05 13.52 -16.48
N ALA A 41 9.98 12.96 -15.27
CA ALA A 41 11.06 13.08 -14.29
C ALA A 41 12.34 12.40 -14.78
N SER A 42 12.24 11.18 -15.32
CA SER A 42 13.36 10.44 -15.92
C SER A 42 14.01 11.22 -17.06
N GLU A 43 13.21 11.68 -18.02
CA GLU A 43 13.68 12.40 -19.22
C GLU A 43 14.25 13.78 -18.88
N THR A 44 13.57 14.56 -18.04
CA THR A 44 13.98 15.94 -17.70
C THR A 44 15.25 15.97 -16.88
N LEU A 45 15.45 14.97 -16.01
CA LEU A 45 16.61 14.89 -15.13
C LEU A 45 17.74 14.02 -15.71
N ASP A 46 17.56 13.49 -16.93
CA ASP A 46 18.51 12.64 -17.63
C ASP A 46 18.95 11.45 -16.77
N THR A 47 18.00 10.71 -16.21
CA THR A 47 18.27 9.54 -15.37
C THR A 47 17.58 8.31 -15.93
N PRO A 48 18.24 7.14 -15.99
CA PRO A 48 17.67 5.95 -16.62
C PRO A 48 16.53 5.32 -15.82
N ILE A 49 16.41 5.68 -14.54
CA ILE A 49 15.43 5.10 -13.62
C ILE A 49 14.72 6.24 -12.87
N ALA A 50 13.39 6.21 -12.86
CA ALA A 50 12.56 7.08 -12.04
C ALA A 50 11.40 6.28 -11.44
N LEU A 51 11.03 6.58 -10.19
CA LEU A 51 10.05 5.81 -9.44
C LEU A 51 9.15 6.75 -8.62
N ILE A 52 7.85 6.51 -8.68
CA ILE A 52 6.91 6.94 -7.64
C ILE A 52 6.77 5.79 -6.66
N SER A 53 7.35 5.97 -5.48
CA SER A 53 7.57 4.94 -4.48
C SER A 53 6.81 5.27 -3.22
N LEU A 54 5.98 4.35 -2.74
CA LEU A 54 5.27 4.44 -1.46
C LEU A 54 5.97 3.54 -0.42
N VAL A 55 6.20 4.07 0.77
CA VAL A 55 6.90 3.32 1.84
C VAL A 55 5.85 2.71 2.77
N ASP A 56 5.68 1.39 2.72
CA ASP A 56 4.77 0.61 3.57
C ASP A 56 5.50 0.10 4.83
N ARG A 57 4.85 -0.71 5.67
CA ARG A 57 5.42 -1.21 6.93
C ARG A 57 6.73 -1.98 6.71
N GLU A 58 6.73 -2.94 5.79
CA GLU A 58 7.85 -3.87 5.56
C GLU A 58 8.44 -3.79 4.15
N ARG A 59 7.78 -3.04 3.26
CA ARG A 59 8.13 -2.96 1.84
C ARG A 59 8.08 -1.53 1.32
N GLN A 60 8.66 -1.37 0.15
CA GLN A 60 8.56 -0.21 -0.70
C GLN A 60 7.78 -0.63 -1.95
N TRP A 61 6.62 -0.01 -2.18
CA TRP A 61 5.74 -0.30 -3.30
C TRP A 61 5.93 0.72 -4.42
N PHE A 62 6.12 0.26 -5.65
CA PHE A 62 6.27 1.16 -6.81
C PHE A 62 4.94 1.38 -7.50
N LEU A 63 4.35 2.56 -7.26
CA LEU A 63 3.10 2.98 -7.88
C LEU A 63 3.27 3.30 -9.37
N SER A 64 4.45 3.79 -9.74
CA SER A 64 4.86 4.03 -11.12
C SER A 64 6.38 3.88 -11.23
N ARG A 65 6.86 3.37 -12.36
CA ARG A 65 8.28 3.05 -12.56
C ARG A 65 8.72 3.17 -14.00
N VAL A 66 9.94 3.67 -14.19
CA VAL A 66 10.68 3.69 -15.46
C VAL A 66 12.06 3.07 -15.20
N GLY A 67 12.51 2.20 -16.11
CA GLY A 67 13.85 1.61 -16.07
C GLY A 67 14.10 0.53 -15.01
N LEU A 68 13.04 0.04 -14.34
CA LEU A 68 13.12 -1.02 -13.32
C LEU A 68 11.93 -1.99 -13.45
N GLU A 69 12.22 -3.29 -13.51
CA GLU A 69 11.19 -4.34 -13.64
C GLU A 69 10.48 -4.67 -12.33
N ALA A 70 11.21 -4.60 -11.20
CA ALA A 70 10.67 -4.91 -9.89
C ALA A 70 9.47 -4.00 -9.57
N SER A 71 8.41 -4.56 -8.97
CA SER A 71 7.22 -3.83 -8.52
C SER A 71 7.29 -3.38 -7.06
N GLN A 72 8.20 -3.97 -6.29
CA GLN A 72 8.46 -3.62 -4.90
C GLN A 72 9.86 -4.06 -4.47
N THR A 73 10.34 -3.51 -3.35
CA THR A 73 11.54 -3.98 -2.65
C THR A 73 11.29 -4.05 -1.14
N PRO A 74 12.08 -4.84 -0.38
CA PRO A 74 12.04 -4.77 1.08
C PRO A 74 12.36 -3.35 1.56
N ARG A 75 11.65 -2.87 2.60
CA ARG A 75 11.86 -1.52 3.15
C ARG A 75 13.27 -1.32 3.70
N SER A 76 13.92 -2.38 4.18
CA SER A 76 15.32 -2.34 4.60
C SER A 76 16.26 -1.93 3.47
N MET A 77 15.99 -2.32 2.23
CA MET A 77 16.84 -1.96 1.08
C MET A 77 16.48 -0.59 0.48
N ALA A 78 15.41 0.06 0.95
CA ALA A 78 14.82 1.25 0.35
C ALA A 78 15.56 2.54 0.71
N PHE A 79 16.15 3.20 -0.27
CA PHE A 79 16.61 4.59 -0.14
C PHE A 79 15.47 5.53 0.27
N CYS A 80 14.25 5.26 -0.22
CA CYS A 80 13.07 6.05 0.11
C CYS A 80 12.72 5.99 1.60
N ALA A 81 13.04 4.90 2.31
CA ALA A 81 12.83 4.80 3.76
C ALA A 81 13.66 5.83 4.53
N HIS A 82 14.87 6.15 4.06
CA HIS A 82 15.67 7.24 4.62
C HIS A 82 15.12 8.60 4.20
N ALA A 83 14.69 8.74 2.95
CA ALA A 83 14.22 10.01 2.41
C ALA A 83 12.96 10.53 3.11
N ILE A 84 12.01 9.67 3.48
CA ILE A 84 10.77 10.07 4.18
C ILE A 84 11.01 10.63 5.60
N THR A 85 12.19 10.40 6.17
CA THR A 85 12.56 10.89 7.51
C THR A 85 13.24 12.26 7.49
N GLN A 86 13.58 12.78 6.31
CA GLN A 86 14.26 14.08 6.19
C GLN A 86 13.24 15.22 6.09
N CYS A 87 13.67 16.48 6.17
CA CYS A 87 12.80 17.63 5.88
C CYS A 87 12.91 18.10 4.42
N SER A 88 13.93 17.63 3.69
CA SER A 88 14.27 18.06 2.35
C SER A 88 14.55 16.86 1.44
N THR A 89 14.75 17.13 0.15
CA THR A 89 15.15 16.14 -0.85
C THR A 89 16.43 15.43 -0.40
N LEU A 90 16.39 14.10 -0.29
CA LEU A 90 17.58 13.29 -0.04
C LEU A 90 18.36 13.14 -1.35
N VAL A 91 19.62 13.54 -1.35
CA VAL A 91 20.54 13.36 -2.47
C VAL A 91 21.72 12.51 -2.02
N VAL A 92 22.02 11.47 -2.78
CA VAL A 92 23.15 10.57 -2.60
C VAL A 92 23.94 10.59 -3.91
N PRO A 93 25.02 11.40 -3.98
CA PRO A 93 25.81 11.55 -5.20
C PRO A 93 26.46 10.25 -5.68
N ASP A 94 27.00 9.48 -4.73
CA ASP A 94 27.48 8.10 -4.91
C ASP A 94 27.12 7.26 -3.68
N ALA A 95 26.31 6.22 -3.88
CA ALA A 95 25.83 5.30 -2.86
C ALA A 95 26.92 4.33 -2.40
N LEU A 96 28.00 4.15 -3.17
CA LEU A 96 29.15 3.35 -2.76
C LEU A 96 30.00 4.08 -1.71
N ASP A 97 30.03 5.41 -1.77
CA ASP A 97 30.75 6.26 -0.81
C ASP A 97 29.88 6.63 0.40
N ASP A 98 28.56 6.41 0.33
CA ASP A 98 27.64 6.73 1.41
C ASP A 98 27.58 5.59 2.45
N PRO A 99 27.96 5.83 3.73
CA PRO A 99 27.96 4.79 4.76
C PRO A 99 26.58 4.16 5.03
N ARG A 100 25.49 4.84 4.66
CA ARG A 100 24.12 4.32 4.81
C ARG A 100 23.80 3.25 3.77
N PHE A 101 24.46 3.28 2.61
CA PHE A 101 24.07 2.50 1.43
C PHE A 101 25.20 1.66 0.82
N ASN A 102 26.45 1.86 1.23
CA ASN A 102 27.62 1.20 0.64
C ASN A 102 27.61 -0.34 0.71
N THR A 103 26.81 -0.91 1.62
CA THR A 103 26.60 -2.36 1.77
C THR A 103 25.22 -2.82 1.27
N ASN A 104 24.42 -1.91 0.70
CA ASN A 104 23.06 -2.20 0.24
C ASN A 104 23.09 -3.16 -0.94
N PRO A 105 22.31 -4.26 -0.93
CA PRO A 105 22.20 -5.18 -2.06
C PRO A 105 21.96 -4.47 -3.38
N LEU A 106 21.16 -3.40 -3.41
CA LEU A 106 20.88 -2.64 -4.63
C LEU A 106 22.08 -1.83 -5.14
N VAL A 107 23.10 -1.61 -4.31
CA VAL A 107 24.35 -0.88 -4.62
C VAL A 107 25.48 -1.85 -4.98
N VAL A 108 25.66 -2.90 -4.18
CA VAL A 108 26.76 -3.87 -4.35
C VAL A 108 26.46 -4.94 -5.39
N SER A 109 25.18 -5.23 -5.65
CA SER A 109 24.71 -6.16 -6.68
C SER A 109 23.78 -5.45 -7.66
N GLU A 110 23.26 -6.16 -8.66
CA GLU A 110 22.31 -5.56 -9.61
C GLU A 110 21.11 -4.94 -8.87
N PRO A 111 20.70 -3.71 -9.21
CA PRO A 111 21.03 -2.97 -10.44
C PRO A 111 22.27 -2.06 -10.37
N LYS A 112 23.10 -2.17 -9.33
CA LYS A 112 24.33 -1.37 -9.09
C LYS A 112 24.04 0.13 -9.02
N ILE A 113 23.11 0.52 -8.16
CA ILE A 113 22.78 1.91 -7.90
C ILE A 113 24.03 2.68 -7.46
N ARG A 114 24.26 3.85 -8.05
CA ARG A 114 25.29 4.80 -7.63
C ARG A 114 24.67 6.12 -7.24
N PHE A 115 23.80 6.67 -8.06
CA PHE A 115 23.14 7.94 -7.74
C PHE A 115 21.70 7.71 -7.29
N TYR A 116 21.27 8.48 -6.28
CA TYR A 116 19.88 8.59 -5.87
C TYR A 116 19.54 10.03 -5.53
N ALA A 117 18.41 10.53 -6.04
CA ALA A 117 17.78 11.73 -5.52
C ALA A 117 16.27 11.49 -5.34
N GLY A 118 15.74 11.77 -4.15
CA GLY A 118 14.34 11.52 -3.82
C GLY A 118 13.70 12.70 -3.09
N ALA A 119 12.62 13.22 -3.66
CA ALA A 119 11.77 14.24 -3.04
C ALA A 119 10.50 13.59 -2.47
N GLN A 120 10.05 14.07 -1.32
CA GLN A 120 8.95 13.44 -0.59
C GLN A 120 7.60 13.64 -1.27
N LEU A 121 6.76 12.62 -1.17
CA LEU A 121 5.34 12.69 -1.50
C LEU A 121 4.57 12.99 -0.23
N ARG A 122 4.23 14.26 -0.04
CA ARG A 122 3.56 14.77 1.15
C ARG A 122 2.32 15.56 0.73
N PRO A 123 1.12 14.96 0.78
CA PRO A 123 -0.14 15.68 0.61
C PRO A 123 -0.25 16.86 1.60
N GLN A 124 -1.07 17.86 1.29
CA GLN A 124 -1.21 19.06 2.12
C GLN A 124 -1.52 18.69 3.59
N ASP A 125 -0.76 19.27 4.52
CA ASP A 125 -0.84 19.03 5.98
C ASP A 125 -0.70 17.55 6.42
N GLY A 126 -0.22 16.69 5.52
CA GLY A 126 -0.13 15.25 5.72
C GLY A 126 1.26 14.76 6.15
N GLN A 127 1.36 13.44 6.16
CA GLN A 127 2.58 12.67 6.43
C GLN A 127 3.33 12.37 5.13
N ALA A 128 4.65 12.14 5.20
CA ALA A 128 5.44 11.73 4.04
C ALA A 128 5.11 10.27 3.66
N LEU A 129 4.34 10.08 2.59
CA LEU A 129 3.84 8.76 2.19
C LEU A 129 4.91 7.93 1.45
N GLY A 130 5.88 8.61 0.86
CA GLY A 130 6.88 8.01 0.00
C GLY A 130 7.72 9.07 -0.70
N THR A 131 8.23 8.77 -1.90
CA THR A 131 9.03 9.68 -2.70
C THR A 131 8.78 9.55 -4.20
N LEU A 132 8.91 10.67 -4.92
CA LEU A 132 9.34 10.64 -6.31
C LEU A 132 10.87 10.65 -6.30
N CYS A 133 11.49 9.61 -6.85
CA CYS A 133 12.93 9.50 -6.91
C CYS A 133 13.45 9.18 -8.31
N VAL A 134 14.67 9.61 -8.56
CA VAL A 134 15.46 9.33 -9.75
C VAL A 134 16.76 8.65 -9.36
N ILE A 135 17.18 7.69 -10.16
CA ILE A 135 18.27 6.77 -9.85
C ILE A 135 19.17 6.60 -11.07
N ASP A 136 20.47 6.51 -10.84
CA ASP A 136 21.45 6.17 -11.88
C ASP A 136 22.46 5.12 -11.39
N ARG A 137 23.03 4.39 -12.33
CA ARG A 137 24.13 3.44 -12.16
C ARG A 137 25.50 4.12 -12.22
N ALA A 138 25.56 5.42 -12.54
CA ALA A 138 26.75 6.26 -12.44
C ALA A 138 26.57 7.33 -11.35
N PRO A 139 27.65 7.77 -10.68
CA PRO A 139 27.60 8.89 -9.74
C PRO A 139 27.16 10.18 -10.44
N ARG A 140 26.37 11.02 -9.74
CA ARG A 140 25.93 12.33 -10.27
C ARG A 140 25.93 13.40 -9.20
N GLN A 141 26.05 14.65 -9.64
CA GLN A 141 25.78 15.83 -8.82
C GLN A 141 24.66 16.64 -9.46
N PHE A 142 23.57 16.83 -8.72
CA PHE A 142 22.46 17.64 -9.20
C PHE A 142 22.69 19.11 -8.88
N SER A 143 22.46 19.96 -9.88
CA SER A 143 22.38 21.41 -9.70
C SER A 143 21.14 21.79 -8.88
N PRO A 144 21.12 22.99 -8.26
CA PRO A 144 19.93 23.50 -7.58
C PRO A 144 18.68 23.52 -8.47
N ARG A 145 18.85 23.77 -9.78
CA ARG A 145 17.76 23.74 -10.76
C ARG A 145 17.19 22.34 -10.96
N GLN A 146 18.02 21.30 -11.02
CA GLN A 146 17.56 19.91 -11.12
C GLN A 146 16.83 19.46 -9.86
N LEU A 147 17.33 19.85 -8.68
CA LEU A 147 16.64 19.57 -7.41
C LEU A 147 15.28 20.28 -7.36
N HIS A 148 15.21 21.51 -7.85
CA HIS A 148 13.95 22.24 -7.95
C HIS A 148 12.95 21.54 -8.88
N TRP A 149 13.39 21.04 -10.04
CA TRP A 149 12.52 20.25 -10.93
C TRP A 149 11.99 18.98 -10.24
N LEU A 150 12.85 18.23 -9.56
CA LEU A 150 12.45 17.03 -8.83
C LEU A 150 11.39 17.36 -7.74
N GLN A 151 11.57 18.48 -7.03
CA GLN A 151 10.60 18.97 -6.05
C GLN A 151 9.25 19.29 -6.71
N LEU A 152 9.24 20.06 -7.80
CA LEU A 152 8.02 20.41 -8.54
C LEU A 152 7.26 19.17 -9.04
N PHE A 153 7.97 18.16 -9.55
CA PHE A 153 7.35 16.90 -9.93
C PHE A 153 6.77 16.15 -8.72
N SER A 154 7.49 16.12 -7.58
CA SER A 154 6.97 15.47 -6.36
C SER A 154 5.74 16.17 -5.79
N GLU A 155 5.67 17.50 -5.88
CA GLU A 155 4.49 18.27 -5.52
C GLU A 155 3.31 17.94 -6.43
N GLN A 156 3.56 17.77 -7.73
CA GLN A 156 2.52 17.39 -8.68
C GLN A 156 1.97 15.99 -8.39
N VAL A 157 2.84 15.02 -8.10
CA VAL A 157 2.42 13.69 -7.64
C VAL A 157 1.61 13.79 -6.34
N SER A 158 2.07 14.60 -5.38
CA SER A 158 1.38 14.77 -4.10
C SER A 158 -0.03 15.34 -4.27
N ARG A 159 -0.19 16.34 -5.16
CA ARG A 159 -1.49 16.90 -5.53
C ARG A 159 -2.41 15.86 -6.18
N GLU A 160 -1.87 15.02 -7.06
CA GLU A 160 -2.63 13.97 -7.72
C GLU A 160 -3.12 12.90 -6.72
N ILE A 161 -2.27 12.48 -5.79
CA ILE A 161 -2.64 11.58 -4.69
C ILE A 161 -3.76 12.19 -3.84
N GLU A 162 -3.62 13.46 -3.49
CA GLU A 162 -4.59 14.19 -2.69
C GLU A 162 -5.96 14.33 -3.39
N LEU A 163 -5.95 14.65 -4.68
CA LEU A 163 -7.16 14.73 -5.50
C LEU A 163 -7.91 13.40 -5.49
N ARG A 164 -7.19 12.28 -5.66
CA ARG A 164 -7.78 10.93 -5.61
C ARG A 164 -8.39 10.61 -4.25
N GLN A 165 -7.69 10.92 -3.17
CA GLN A 165 -8.21 10.74 -1.81
C GLN A 165 -9.51 11.54 -1.59
N ARG A 166 -9.56 12.78 -2.05
CA ARG A 166 -10.74 13.64 -1.96
C ARG A 166 -11.89 13.11 -2.81
N LEU A 167 -11.60 12.65 -4.03
CA LEU A 167 -12.61 12.07 -4.94
C LEU A 167 -13.13 10.71 -4.47
N ALA A 168 -12.35 9.95 -3.71
CA ALA A 168 -12.78 8.70 -3.11
C ALA A 168 -13.85 8.89 -2.02
N ARG A 169 -14.06 10.11 -1.51
CA ARG A 169 -15.00 10.43 -0.43
C ARG A 169 -16.18 11.26 -0.91
N CYS A 170 -17.32 11.09 -0.25
CA CYS A 170 -18.47 11.96 -0.40
C CYS A 170 -18.19 13.27 0.35
N PRO A 171 -18.29 14.44 -0.30
CA PRO A 171 -18.00 15.72 0.36
C PRO A 171 -19.00 16.07 1.48
N ILE A 172 -20.21 15.49 1.45
CA ILE A 172 -21.25 15.76 2.44
C ILE A 172 -21.10 14.86 3.68
N THR A 173 -20.92 13.55 3.47
CA THR A 173 -20.93 12.56 4.57
C THR A 173 -19.55 12.15 5.04
N GLY A 174 -18.50 12.43 4.28
CA GLY A 174 -17.13 11.97 4.56
C GLY A 174 -16.89 10.47 4.35
N PHE A 175 -17.95 9.70 4.09
CA PHE A 175 -17.88 8.27 3.76
C PHE A 175 -17.27 8.05 2.39
N PHE A 176 -16.68 6.87 2.17
CA PHE A 176 -16.22 6.45 0.86
C PHE A 176 -17.38 6.43 -0.13
N ARG A 177 -17.13 6.92 -1.35
CA ARG A 177 -18.05 6.73 -2.46
C ARG A 177 -18.13 5.24 -2.79
N ARG A 178 -19.22 4.84 -3.44
CA ARG A 178 -19.49 3.43 -3.77
C ARG A 178 -18.30 2.73 -4.44
N SER A 179 -17.69 3.33 -5.46
CA SER A 179 -16.55 2.73 -6.16
C SER A 179 -15.33 2.53 -5.27
N ALA A 180 -14.99 3.52 -4.43
CA ALA A 180 -13.90 3.42 -3.48
C ALA A 180 -14.19 2.40 -2.37
N PHE A 181 -15.45 2.31 -1.93
CA PHE A 181 -15.90 1.32 -0.95
C PHE A 181 -15.82 -0.10 -1.51
N GLU A 182 -16.30 -0.34 -2.74
CA GLU A 182 -16.21 -1.64 -3.41
C GLU A 182 -14.75 -2.09 -3.57
N MET A 183 -13.86 -1.18 -3.98
CA MET A 183 -12.41 -1.44 -4.06
C MET A 183 -11.81 -1.82 -2.70
N LEU A 184 -12.18 -1.11 -1.63
CA LEU A 184 -11.76 -1.40 -0.27
C LEU A 184 -12.21 -2.79 0.18
N CYS A 185 -13.49 -3.11 -0.01
CA CYS A 185 -14.05 -4.41 0.34
C CYS A 185 -13.35 -5.55 -0.41
N GLN A 186 -13.06 -5.36 -1.70
CA GLN A 186 -12.34 -6.35 -2.50
C GLN A 186 -10.93 -6.59 -1.96
N LYS A 187 -10.17 -5.53 -1.64
CA LYS A 187 -8.82 -5.65 -1.07
C LYS A 187 -8.82 -6.35 0.29
N GLU A 188 -9.73 -5.98 1.18
CA GLU A 188 -9.84 -6.62 2.48
C GLU A 188 -10.27 -8.09 2.35
N PHE A 189 -11.14 -8.40 1.40
CA PHE A 189 -11.50 -9.77 1.06
C PHE A 189 -10.29 -10.57 0.57
N GLU A 190 -9.50 -10.03 -0.36
CA GLU A 190 -8.28 -10.69 -0.88
C GLU A 190 -7.22 -10.90 0.20
N ARG A 191 -7.02 -9.92 1.10
CA ARG A 191 -6.13 -10.04 2.26
C ARG A 191 -6.58 -11.15 3.20
N ALA A 192 -7.86 -11.15 3.57
CA ALA A 192 -8.43 -12.19 4.43
C ALA A 192 -8.31 -13.55 3.75
N TRP A 193 -8.64 -13.64 2.46
CA TRP A 193 -8.55 -14.86 1.67
C TRP A 193 -7.13 -15.42 1.60
N ALA A 194 -6.13 -14.58 1.34
CA ALA A 194 -4.72 -14.98 1.34
C ALA A 194 -4.28 -15.51 2.71
N SER A 195 -4.69 -14.88 3.81
CA SER A 195 -4.40 -15.34 5.18
C SER A 195 -5.04 -16.69 5.51
N LEU A 196 -6.21 -16.98 4.92
CA LEU A 196 -6.95 -18.22 5.14
C LEU A 196 -6.41 -19.40 4.31
N MET A 197 -5.73 -19.12 3.19
CA MET A 197 -5.16 -20.11 2.28
C MET A 197 -3.69 -20.46 2.58
N GLU A 198 -3.09 -19.92 3.64
CA GLU A 198 -1.75 -20.35 4.09
C GLU A 198 -1.77 -21.85 4.47
N PRO A 199 -0.94 -22.71 3.84
CA PRO A 199 -1.04 -24.17 3.93
C PRO A 199 -0.75 -24.77 5.32
N THR A 200 -0.35 -23.95 6.31
CA THR A 200 0.06 -24.38 7.65
C THR A 200 -1.06 -24.29 8.70
N ARG A 201 -2.24 -23.73 8.39
CA ARG A 201 -3.40 -23.79 9.29
C ARG A 201 -4.41 -24.80 8.77
N ALA A 202 -4.75 -25.77 9.62
CA ALA A 202 -5.86 -26.68 9.39
C ALA A 202 -7.10 -25.88 8.94
N PRO A 203 -7.84 -26.32 7.92
CA PRO A 203 -8.94 -25.54 7.34
C PRO A 203 -9.93 -25.19 8.44
N MET A 204 -9.96 -23.93 8.84
CA MET A 204 -11.06 -23.43 9.64
C MET A 204 -12.26 -23.34 8.70
N PRO A 205 -13.37 -24.04 8.96
CA PRO A 205 -14.59 -23.78 8.21
C PRO A 205 -15.03 -22.36 8.56
N LEU A 206 -14.77 -21.41 7.65
CA LEU A 206 -15.34 -20.06 7.74
C LEU A 206 -16.85 -20.20 7.81
N LEU A 207 -17.45 -19.69 8.89
CA LEU A 207 -18.87 -19.44 8.92
C LEU A 207 -19.10 -18.07 8.28
N SER A 208 -19.73 -18.01 7.10
CA SER A 208 -20.26 -16.74 6.60
C SER A 208 -21.78 -16.82 6.60
N ILE A 209 -22.42 -15.98 7.42
CA ILE A 209 -23.87 -15.83 7.45
C ILE A 209 -24.19 -14.35 7.20
N THR A 210 -24.89 -14.06 6.10
CA THR A 210 -25.25 -12.67 5.74
C THR A 210 -26.75 -12.46 5.94
N THR A 211 -27.10 -11.49 6.78
CA THR A 211 -28.49 -11.06 7.04
C THR A 211 -28.74 -9.66 6.52
N VAL A 212 -29.85 -9.45 5.79
CA VAL A 212 -30.19 -8.15 5.20
C VAL A 212 -31.35 -7.48 5.95
N TRP A 213 -31.15 -6.22 6.36
CA TRP A 213 -32.19 -5.35 6.94
C TRP A 213 -33.09 -4.78 5.82
N PRO A 214 -34.43 -4.63 5.98
CA PRO A 214 -35.21 -4.40 7.20
C PRO A 214 -35.87 -5.61 7.84
N LYS A 215 -35.59 -6.84 7.37
CA LYS A 215 -36.38 -8.02 7.77
C LYS A 215 -35.58 -9.07 8.53
N SER A 216 -34.33 -8.80 8.92
CA SER A 216 -33.43 -9.74 9.61
C SER A 216 -33.46 -11.13 8.97
N ARG A 217 -33.57 -11.17 7.64
CA ARG A 217 -33.74 -12.40 6.88
C ARG A 217 -32.38 -12.82 6.40
N THR A 218 -32.00 -14.06 6.70
CA THR A 218 -30.76 -14.61 6.19
C THR A 218 -30.92 -14.99 4.73
N THR A 219 -30.06 -14.45 3.88
CA THR A 219 -30.15 -14.59 2.41
C THR A 219 -28.99 -15.37 1.82
N ALA A 220 -27.90 -15.57 2.57
CA ALA A 220 -26.75 -16.34 2.10
C ALA A 220 -26.07 -17.09 3.26
N PHE A 221 -25.64 -18.33 2.95
CA PHE A 221 -24.90 -19.23 3.83
C PHE A 221 -23.86 -19.98 3.00
N ASN A 222 -22.72 -20.33 3.58
CA ASN A 222 -21.73 -21.20 2.95
C ASN A 222 -21.77 -22.63 3.54
N SER A 223 -21.09 -23.57 2.88
CA SER A 223 -21.01 -24.98 3.30
C SER A 223 -20.36 -25.18 4.68
N GLY A 224 -19.51 -24.23 5.10
CA GLY A 224 -18.95 -24.19 6.46
C GLY A 224 -20.03 -24.00 7.54
N ALA A 225 -21.03 -23.15 7.27
CA ALA A 225 -22.18 -22.95 8.15
C ALA A 225 -23.11 -24.17 8.19
N GLU A 226 -23.39 -24.80 7.05
CA GLU A 226 -24.25 -26.00 6.96
C GLU A 226 -23.72 -27.15 7.81
N ASN A 227 -22.42 -27.45 7.67
CA ASN A 227 -21.75 -28.53 8.40
C ASN A 227 -21.73 -28.31 9.91
N GLN A 228 -21.65 -27.05 10.36
CA GLN A 228 -21.57 -26.74 11.79
C GLN A 228 -22.95 -26.63 12.45
N LEU A 229 -23.97 -26.22 11.69
CA LEU A 229 -25.35 -26.10 12.16
C LEU A 229 -26.16 -27.39 11.97
N GLY A 230 -25.65 -28.34 11.18
CA GLY A 230 -26.35 -29.58 10.85
C GLY A 230 -27.65 -29.34 10.06
N LYS A 231 -27.74 -28.21 9.35
CA LYS A 231 -28.92 -27.79 8.58
C LYS A 231 -28.51 -27.38 7.18
N SER A 232 -29.37 -27.69 6.21
CA SER A 232 -29.16 -27.32 4.81
C SER A 232 -29.41 -25.82 4.57
N SER A 233 -28.78 -25.26 3.55
CA SER A 233 -29.01 -23.88 3.08
C SER A 233 -30.49 -23.60 2.79
N LEU A 234 -31.26 -24.59 2.34
CA LEU A 234 -32.70 -24.48 2.12
C LEU A 234 -33.47 -24.23 3.42
N GLU A 235 -33.14 -24.93 4.51
CA GLU A 235 -33.78 -24.78 5.83
C GLU A 235 -33.41 -23.47 6.52
N LEU A 236 -32.22 -22.95 6.23
CA LEU A 236 -31.70 -21.73 6.81
C LEU A 236 -32.10 -20.49 5.99
N SER A 237 -32.34 -20.65 4.68
CA SER A 237 -32.77 -19.58 3.79
C SER A 237 -34.17 -19.07 4.16
N GLY A 238 -34.23 -17.82 4.59
CA GLY A 238 -35.49 -17.18 4.94
C GLY A 238 -35.98 -17.37 6.36
N TRP A 239 -35.16 -17.97 7.22
CA TRP A 239 -35.41 -18.04 8.65
C TRP A 239 -35.47 -16.64 9.30
N ARG A 240 -36.32 -16.49 10.33
CA ARG A 240 -36.57 -15.24 11.06
C ARG A 240 -36.52 -15.52 12.57
N GLY A 241 -35.35 -15.41 13.18
CA GLY A 241 -35.14 -15.55 14.63
C GLY A 241 -33.72 -15.12 15.04
N SER A 242 -33.29 -15.40 16.27
CA SER A 242 -31.90 -15.16 16.73
C SER A 242 -31.02 -16.42 16.70
N PHE A 243 -29.77 -16.37 16.21
CA PHE A 243 -28.91 -17.56 16.08
C PHE A 243 -28.76 -18.39 17.39
N THR A 244 -28.96 -17.77 18.54
CA THR A 244 -29.08 -18.41 19.87
C THR A 244 -30.20 -19.46 19.94
N GLU A 245 -31.34 -19.22 19.32
CA GLU A 245 -32.50 -20.14 19.26
C GLU A 245 -32.24 -21.35 18.35
N MET A 246 -31.23 -21.27 17.47
CA MET A 246 -30.81 -22.39 16.61
C MET A 246 -29.71 -23.26 17.24
N GLY A 247 -29.38 -23.07 18.52
CA GLY A 247 -28.38 -23.89 19.22
C GLY A 247 -26.93 -23.47 18.97
N VAL A 248 -26.69 -22.27 18.41
CA VAL A 248 -25.33 -21.75 18.22
C VAL A 248 -24.77 -21.29 19.58
N CYS A 249 -23.91 -22.13 20.15
CA CYS A 249 -23.30 -21.89 21.45
C CYS A 249 -22.32 -20.71 21.37
N LYS A 250 -22.42 -19.76 22.32
CA LYS A 250 -21.58 -18.54 22.46
C LYS A 250 -20.06 -18.80 22.61
N SER A 251 -19.60 -20.04 22.55
CA SER A 251 -18.23 -20.45 22.86
C SER A 251 -17.29 -20.51 21.66
N ARG A 252 -17.75 -20.21 20.44
CA ARG A 252 -16.88 -20.06 19.25
C ARG A 252 -17.10 -18.69 18.60
N PRO A 253 -16.04 -18.01 18.15
CA PRO A 253 -16.16 -16.67 17.60
C PRO A 253 -16.94 -16.70 16.29
N LEU A 254 -18.21 -16.33 16.34
CA LEU A 254 -18.99 -15.95 15.17
C LEU A 254 -18.44 -14.60 14.68
N GLN A 255 -17.70 -14.59 13.59
CA GLN A 255 -17.50 -13.36 12.84
C GLN A 255 -18.74 -13.14 11.98
N LEU A 256 -19.64 -12.27 12.48
CA LEU A 256 -20.70 -11.71 11.68
C LEU A 256 -20.05 -10.69 10.74
N ILE A 257 -19.94 -11.03 9.46
CA ILE A 257 -19.63 -10.05 8.41
C ILE A 257 -20.98 -9.45 8.00
N VAL A 258 -21.29 -8.27 8.55
CA VAL A 258 -22.45 -7.45 8.16
C VAL A 258 -22.10 -6.65 6.92
#